data_AF-A0A661CP62-F1
#
_entry.id   AF-A0A661CP62-F1
#
_cell.length_a   1.000
_cell.length_b   1.000
_cell.length_c   1.000
_cell.angle_alpha   90.00
_cell.angle_beta   90.00
_cell.angle_gamma   90.00
#
_symmetry.space_group_name_H-M   'P 1'
#
loop_
_entity.id
_entity.type
_entity.pdbx_description
1 polymer ?
#
loop_
_entity_poly.entity_id
_entity_poly.type
_entity_poly.pdbx_seq_one_letter_code
_entity_poly.pdbx_strand_id
1 'polypeptide(L)' 'METLKQAAITAISKLPETAKIDDIIVILYRINSEKQVVNQTATETQPVSCYDLAKDYIGCIEGPEDLSTNKAYMEGFGL' A
#
# COMPACT_ATOMS: atom_id res chain seq x y z
N MET A 1 -4.58 -22.03 -30.36
CA MET A 1 -4.38 -21.35 -29.06
C MET A 1 -3.62 -22.31 -28.11
N GLU A 2 -2.42 -22.74 -28.52
CA GLU A 2 -1.60 -23.77 -27.83
C GLU A 2 -0.23 -23.20 -27.35
N THR A 3 -0.02 -21.89 -27.51
CA THR A 3 1.31 -21.27 -27.31
C THR A 3 1.69 -21.13 -25.84
N LEU A 4 0.72 -20.85 -24.95
CA LEU A 4 1.01 -20.67 -23.53
C LEU A 4 1.40 -21.98 -22.84
N LYS A 5 0.69 -23.08 -23.17
CA LYS A 5 1.00 -24.41 -22.64
C LYS A 5 2.40 -24.84 -23.08
N GLN A 6 2.72 -24.68 -24.37
CA GLN A 6 4.03 -25.04 -24.89
C GLN A 6 5.16 -24.18 -24.30
N ALA A 7 4.91 -22.89 -24.11
CA ALA A 7 5.86 -22.00 -23.44
C ALA A 7 6.12 -22.41 -21.99
N ALA A 8 5.06 -22.79 -21.26
CA ALA A 8 5.17 -23.26 -19.88
C ALA A 8 5.99 -24.56 -19.79
N ILE A 9 5.70 -25.54 -20.64
CA ILE A 9 6.45 -26.81 -20.69
C ILE A 9 7.94 -26.54 -20.98
N THR A 10 8.22 -25.70 -21.98
CA THR A 10 9.60 -25.35 -22.36
C THR A 10 10.35 -24.65 -21.22
N ALA A 11 9.67 -23.82 -20.43
CA ALA A 11 10.28 -23.15 -19.27
C ALA A 11 10.56 -24.15 -18.14
N ILE A 12 9.61 -25.04 -17.85
CA ILE A 12 9.74 -26.07 -16.80
C ILE A 12 10.89 -27.04 -17.14
N SER A 13 11.03 -27.45 -18.40
CA SER A 13 12.12 -28.34 -18.84
C SER A 13 13.53 -27.74 -18.68
N LYS A 14 13.67 -26.42 -18.51
CA LYS A 14 14.96 -25.76 -18.31
C LYS A 14 15.34 -25.62 -16.84
N LEU A 15 14.45 -25.97 -15.91
CA LEU A 15 14.75 -25.92 -14.47
C LEU A 15 15.70 -27.07 -14.09
N PRO A 16 16.61 -26.84 -13.14
CA PRO A 16 17.46 -27.92 -12.64
C PRO A 16 16.63 -28.94 -11.86
N GLU A 17 17.02 -30.22 -11.91
CA GLU A 17 16.31 -31.30 -11.20
C GLU A 17 16.31 -31.13 -9.66
N THR A 18 17.21 -30.29 -9.14
CA THR A 18 17.29 -29.92 -7.73
C THR A 18 16.35 -28.77 -7.34
N ALA A 19 15.61 -28.20 -8.28
CA ALA A 19 14.69 -27.10 -8.03
C ALA A 19 13.53 -27.56 -7.12
N LYS A 20 13.37 -26.87 -5.98
CA LYS A 20 12.24 -27.10 -5.08
C LYS A 20 11.09 -26.18 -5.45
N ILE A 21 9.89 -26.75 -5.56
CA ILE A 21 8.68 -26.02 -5.92
C ILE A 21 8.37 -24.93 -4.87
N ASP A 22 8.58 -25.24 -3.59
CA ASP A 22 8.33 -24.29 -2.49
C ASP A 22 9.16 -23.01 -2.63
N ASP A 23 10.45 -23.14 -2.99
CA ASP A 23 11.34 -22.00 -3.19
C ASP A 23 10.89 -21.14 -4.39
N ILE A 24 10.43 -21.80 -5.47
CA ILE A 24 9.89 -21.11 -6.66
C ILE A 24 8.62 -20.34 -6.31
N ILE A 25 7.73 -20.95 -5.52
CA ILE A 25 6.47 -20.31 -5.08
C ILE A 25 6.79 -19.04 -4.30
N VAL A 26 7.71 -19.09 -3.33
CA VAL A 26 8.13 -17.92 -2.54
C VAL A 26 8.65 -16.80 -3.44
N ILE A 27 9.48 -17.13 -4.43
CA ILE A 27 10.02 -16.14 -5.37
C ILE A 27 8.93 -15.55 -6.26
N LEU A 28 8.00 -16.35 -6.77
CA LEU A 28 6.88 -15.88 -7.61
C LEU A 28 5.96 -14.93 -6.82
N TYR A 29 5.66 -15.26 -5.57
CA TYR A 29 4.89 -14.36 -4.70
C TYR A 29 5.61 -13.03 -4.52
N ARG A 30 6.92 -13.04 -4.24
CA ARG A 30 7.71 -11.81 -4.12
C ARG A 30 7.68 -10.96 -5.39
N ILE A 31 7.89 -11.56 -6.56
CA ILE A 31 7.85 -10.84 -7.84
C ILE A 31 6.48 -10.22 -8.10
N ASN A 32 5.39 -10.92 -7.74
CA ASN A 32 4.04 -10.40 -7.91
C ASN A 32 3.71 -9.29 -6.91
N SER A 33 4.21 -9.37 -5.67
CA SER A 33 4.12 -8.29 -4.70
C SER A 33 4.86 -7.04 -5.20
N GLU A 34 6.08 -7.19 -5.72
CA GLU A 34 6.88 -6.09 -6.26
C GLU A 34 6.23 -5.47 -7.52
N LYS A 35 5.62 -6.28 -8.40
CA LYS A 35 4.85 -5.78 -9.56
C LYS A 35 3.61 -4.98 -9.17
N GLN A 36 2.96 -5.30 -8.04
CA GLN A 36 1.82 -4.50 -7.56
C GLN A 36 2.26 -3.13 -7.05
N VAL A 37 3.45 -3.02 -6.44
CA VAL A 37 4.01 -1.73 -6.01
C VAL A 37 4.34 -0.84 -7.22
N VAL A 38 4.91 -1.39 -8.29
CA VAL A 38 5.28 -0.60 -9.48
C VAL A 38 4.06 -0.13 -10.28
N ASN A 39 2.95 -0.87 -10.28
CA ASN A 39 1.72 -0.46 -10.96
C ASN A 39 0.82 0.49 -10.13
N GLN A 40 1.13 0.70 -8.85
CA GLN A 40 0.41 1.64 -7.97
C GLN A 40 1.10 3.01 -7.82
N THR A 41 2.29 3.23 -8.41
CA THR A 41 3.04 4.49 -8.30
C THR A 41 3.07 5.32 -9.58
N ALA A 42 2.07 5.18 -10.45
CA ALA A 42 1.89 6.04 -11.63
C ALA A 42 0.84 7.15 -11.42
N THR A 43 0.54 7.49 -10.16
CA THR A 43 0.08 8.84 -9.81
C THR A 43 1.24 9.50 -9.10
N GLU A 44 1.76 10.59 -9.66
CA GLU A 44 2.68 11.47 -8.96
C GLU A 44 2.03 11.87 -7.64
N THR A 45 2.41 11.23 -6.54
CA THR A 45 1.95 11.58 -5.21
C THR A 45 2.68 12.86 -4.85
N GLN A 46 2.03 13.98 -5.14
CA GLN A 46 2.50 15.29 -4.70
C GLN A 46 2.77 15.21 -3.19
N PRO A 47 3.92 15.69 -2.71
CA PRO A 47 4.18 15.71 -1.28
C PRO A 47 3.13 16.59 -0.62
N VAL A 48 2.27 15.98 0.18
CA VAL A 48 1.21 16.66 0.94
C VAL A 48 1.62 16.75 2.41
N SER A 49 1.25 17.84 3.06
CA SER A 49 1.51 18.01 4.48
C SER A 49 0.55 17.16 5.33
N CYS A 50 0.93 16.84 6.57
CA CYS A 50 0.03 16.18 7.51
C CYS A 50 -1.27 16.99 7.74
N TYR A 51 -1.18 18.32 7.61
CA TYR A 51 -2.34 19.20 7.71
C TYR A 51 -3.31 18.99 6.56
N ASP A 52 -2.82 18.91 5.31
CA ASP A 52 -3.68 18.71 4.13
C ASP A 52 -4.44 17.38 4.21
N LEU A 53 -3.81 16.34 4.77
CA LEU A 53 -4.44 15.03 4.98
C LEU A 53 -5.52 15.06 6.06
N ALA A 54 -5.36 15.89 7.10
CA ALA A 54 -6.24 15.93 8.26
C ALA A 54 -7.34 17.01 8.15
N LYS A 55 -7.29 17.87 7.14
CA LYS A 55 -8.11 19.09 7.02
C LYS A 55 -9.61 18.83 7.19
N ASP A 56 -10.13 17.77 6.59
CA ASP A 56 -11.55 17.42 6.61
C ASP A 56 -12.03 16.91 7.99
N TYR A 57 -11.08 16.54 8.86
CA TYR A 57 -11.35 16.04 10.20
C TYR A 57 -11.20 17.10 11.29
N ILE A 58 -10.60 18.25 10.99
CA ILE A 58 -10.42 19.35 11.95
C ILE A 58 -11.78 19.90 12.36
N GLY A 59 -12.09 19.84 13.66
CA GLY A 59 -13.35 20.33 14.23
C GLY A 59 -14.54 19.39 14.08
N CYS A 60 -14.42 18.31 13.31
CA CYS A 60 -15.47 17.30 13.13
C CYS A 60 -15.34 16.13 14.11
N ILE A 61 -14.17 15.97 14.73
CA ILE A 61 -13.88 14.88 15.66
C ILE A 61 -13.74 15.46 17.06
N GLU A 62 -14.48 14.89 18.03
CA GLU A 62 -14.21 15.11 19.44
C GLU A 62 -12.89 14.40 19.80
N GLY A 63 -11.87 15.21 20.09
CA GLY A 63 -10.55 14.70 20.46
C GLY A 63 -10.55 14.01 21.82
N PRO A 64 -9.50 13.23 22.14
CA PRO A 64 -9.32 12.64 23.46
C PRO A 64 -9.41 13.69 24.56
N GLU A 65 -10.08 13.37 25.67
CA GLU A 65 -10.33 14.32 26.77
C GLU A 65 -9.05 14.97 27.30
N ASP A 66 -7.96 14.20 27.37
CA ASP A 66 -6.63 14.64 27.82
C ASP A 66 -5.94 15.64 26.85
N LEU A 67 -6.33 15.62 25.57
CA LEU A 67 -5.83 16.54 24.54
C LEU A 67 -6.83 17.66 24.21
N SER A 68 -8.06 17.58 24.75
CA SER A 68 -9.05 18.64 24.64
C SER A 68 -8.63 19.76 25.59
N THR A 69 -8.16 20.87 25.06
CA THR A 69 -7.93 22.07 25.87
C THR A 69 -9.24 22.44 26.57
N ASN A 70 -9.15 22.75 27.87
CA ASN A 70 -10.29 23.10 28.72
C ASN A 70 -11.28 23.98 27.93
N LYS A 71 -12.46 23.44 27.64
CA LYS A 71 -13.46 24.08 26.77
C LYS A 71 -13.84 25.48 27.25
N ALA A 72 -13.79 25.73 28.57
CA ALA A 72 -14.02 27.04 29.16
C ALA A 72 -13.00 28.11 28.71
N TYR A 73 -11.76 27.72 28.38
CA TYR A 73 -10.74 28.65 27.85
C TYR A 73 -11.01 29.08 26.41
N MET A 74 -11.83 28.34 25.66
CA MET A 74 -12.18 28.64 24.28
C MET A 74 -13.50 29.42 24.17
N GLU A 75 -14.21 29.67 25.27
CA GLU A 75 -15.43 30.49 25.29
C GLU A 75 -15.10 31.95 24.88
N GLY A 76 -15.75 32.43 23.82
CA GLY A 76 -15.57 33.81 23.31
C GLY A 76 -14.53 33.96 22.20
N PHE A 77 -13.81 32.90 21.81
CA PHE A 77 -13.01 32.89 20.60
C PHE A 77 -13.86 32.48 19.37
N GLY A 78 -13.67 33.15 18.23
CA GLY A 78 -14.36 32.83 16.98
C GLY A 78 -15.70 33.56 16.73
N LEU A 79 -15.94 34.68 17.43
CA LEU A 79 -16.97 35.66 17.07
C LEU A 79 -16.63 36.40 15.78
#